data_AF-A0A7C2VH21-F1
#
_entry.id   AF-A0A7C2VH21-F1
#
_cell.length_a   1.000
_cell.length_b   1.000
_cell.length_c   1.000
_cell.angle_alpha   90.00
_cell.angle_beta   90.00
_cell.angle_gamma   90.00
#
_symmetry.space_group_name_H-M   'P 1'
#
loop_
_entity.id
_entity.type
_entity.pdbx_description
1 polymer ?
#
loop_
_entity_poly.entity_id
_entity_poly.type
_entity_poly.pdbx_seq_one_letter_code
_entity_poly.pdbx_strand_id
1 'polypeptide(L)'
;MPRVNEVIIRFMGNWKTRLGVIKLSECQRHTLIGVNGLLRLPAVPPVIIEVTIAHELVHYAHGFGSPLPRKYRYPHRGGIVERELRRRGLGDKLADYSRWLEDHWFAFYESICLDGQRLGLAV
;
A
#
# COMPACT_ATOMS: atom_id res chain seq x y z
N MET A 1 11.16 8.02 14.19
CA MET A 1 9.78 7.67 14.60
C MET A 1 9.88 6.42 15.45
N PRO A 2 9.33 6.42 16.68
CA PRO A 2 9.24 5.20 17.48
C PRO A 2 8.17 4.25 16.92
N ARG A 3 8.43 2.94 16.98
CA ARG A 3 7.41 1.91 16.81
C ARG A 3 6.76 1.67 18.18
N VAL A 4 5.48 2.02 18.31
CA VAL A 4 4.76 2.01 19.61
C VAL A 4 3.84 0.81 19.80
N ASN A 5 3.64 0.01 18.75
CA ASN A 5 2.87 -1.23 18.78
C ASN A 5 3.41 -2.21 17.72
N GLU A 6 2.87 -3.41 17.65
CA GLU A 6 3.28 -4.37 16.64
C GLU A 6 2.78 -3.96 15.25
N VAL A 7 3.64 -4.02 14.23
CA VAL A 7 3.24 -3.77 12.85
C VAL A 7 3.28 -5.09 12.10
N ILE A 8 2.14 -5.52 11.59
CA ILE A 8 1.95 -6.77 10.85
C ILE A 8 1.71 -6.42 9.39
N ILE A 9 2.54 -6.95 8.49
CA ILE A 9 2.42 -6.74 7.04
C ILE A 9 2.03 -8.06 6.39
N ARG A 10 0.94 -8.08 5.61
CA ARG A 10 0.48 -9.29 4.91
C ARG A 10 -0.16 -8.93 3.58
N PHE A 11 -0.05 -9.84 2.61
CA PHE A 11 -0.89 -9.79 1.43
C PHE A 11 -2.34 -10.13 1.80
N MET A 12 -3.28 -9.35 1.29
CA MET A 12 -4.72 -9.47 1.54
C MET A 12 -5.48 -9.63 0.22
N GLY A 13 -6.72 -9.15 0.14
CA GLY A 13 -7.60 -9.34 -1.02
C GLY A 13 -7.04 -8.76 -2.31
N ASN A 14 -7.61 -9.24 -3.42
CA ASN A 14 -7.33 -8.77 -4.77
C ASN A 14 -8.26 -7.59 -5.06
N TRP A 15 -7.82 -6.36 -4.78
CA TRP A 15 -8.66 -5.18 -4.93
C TRP A 15 -8.41 -4.48 -6.26
N LYS A 16 -9.45 -4.06 -6.98
CA LYS A 16 -9.28 -3.28 -8.22
C LYS A 16 -8.72 -1.88 -7.98
N THR A 17 -9.16 -1.21 -6.92
CA THR A 17 -8.95 0.24 -6.73
C THR A 17 -8.00 0.60 -5.59
N ARG A 18 -7.38 -0.40 -4.95
CA ARG A 18 -6.54 -0.19 -3.76
C ARG A 18 -5.32 -1.10 -3.77
N LEU A 19 -4.16 -0.54 -3.46
CA LEU A 19 -2.89 -1.27 -3.41
C LEU A 19 -2.44 -1.56 -1.98
N GLY A 20 -2.72 -0.64 -1.05
CA GLY A 20 -2.39 -0.76 0.36
C GLY A 20 -3.56 -0.35 1.25
N VAL A 21 -3.57 -0.83 2.48
CA VAL A 21 -4.46 -0.36 3.53
C VAL A 21 -3.75 -0.46 4.87
N ILE A 22 -3.93 0.54 5.73
CA ILE A 22 -3.49 0.52 7.12
C ILE A 22 -4.69 0.54 8.07
N LYS A 23 -4.66 -0.31 9.10
CA LYS A 23 -5.70 -0.39 10.13
C LYS A 23 -5.09 -0.61 11.51
N LEU A 24 -5.53 0.17 12.49
CA LEU A 24 -5.23 -0.07 13.90
C LEU A 24 -6.23 -1.09 14.45
N SER A 25 -5.76 -2.08 15.21
CA SER A 25 -6.63 -3.01 15.93
C SER A 25 -7.44 -2.27 16.99
N GLU A 26 -8.63 -2.76 17.35
CA GLU A 26 -9.48 -2.14 18.38
C GLU A 26 -8.76 -2.00 19.72
N CYS A 27 -8.00 -3.02 20.13
CA CYS A 27 -7.17 -3.00 21.33
C CYS A 27 -5.86 -2.19 21.19
N GLN A 28 -5.62 -1.58 20.02
CA GLN A 28 -4.43 -0.79 19.65
C GLN A 28 -3.07 -1.51 19.71
N ARG A 29 -3.03 -2.79 20.10
CA ARG A 29 -1.81 -3.59 20.21
C ARG A 29 -1.12 -3.88 18.88
N HIS A 30 -1.87 -3.88 17.78
CA HIS A 30 -1.35 -4.20 16.46
C HIS A 30 -1.85 -3.21 15.41
N THR A 31 -0.97 -2.82 14.50
CA THR A 31 -1.34 -2.18 13.24
C THR A 31 -1.15 -3.18 12.11
N LEU A 32 -2.20 -3.38 11.32
CA LEU A 32 -2.16 -4.18 10.10
C LEU A 32 -1.90 -3.28 8.90
N ILE A 33 -0.86 -3.60 8.13
CA ILE A 33 -0.64 -3.11 6.78
C ILE A 33 -1.01 -4.25 5.82
N GLY A 34 -2.14 -4.09 5.14
CA GLY A 34 -2.60 -4.99 4.10
C GLY A 34 -2.09 -4.55 2.73
N VAL A 35 -1.33 -5.41 2.07
CA VAL A 35 -0.87 -5.20 0.69
C VAL A 35 -1.78 -5.97 -0.26
N ASN A 36 -2.14 -5.40 -1.40
CA ASN A 36 -2.99 -6.07 -2.38
C ASN A 36 -2.39 -7.42 -2.80
N GLY A 37 -3.21 -8.47 -2.77
CA GLY A 37 -2.79 -9.84 -3.00
C GLY A 37 -2.13 -10.08 -4.35
N LEU A 38 -2.54 -9.32 -5.38
CA LEU A 38 -2.03 -9.42 -6.74
C LEU A 38 -0.58 -8.95 -6.87
N LEU A 39 -0.10 -8.10 -5.95
CA LEU A 39 1.26 -7.59 -6.01
C LEU A 39 2.32 -8.66 -5.69
N ARG A 40 1.91 -9.84 -5.20
CA ARG A 40 2.82 -10.98 -5.01
C ARG A 40 3.19 -11.69 -6.32
N LEU A 41 2.46 -11.40 -7.41
CA LEU A 41 2.64 -12.09 -8.68
C LEU A 41 3.95 -11.65 -9.35
N PRO A 42 4.71 -12.57 -9.98
CA PRO A 42 6.01 -12.25 -10.59
C PRO A 42 5.96 -11.17 -11.67
N ALA A 43 4.80 -10.95 -12.29
CA ALA A 43 4.59 -9.91 -13.29
C ALA A 43 4.60 -8.49 -12.70
N VAL A 44 4.44 -8.35 -11.38
CA VAL A 44 4.45 -7.05 -10.70
C VAL A 44 5.88 -6.70 -10.28
N PRO A 45 6.42 -5.53 -10.70
CA PRO A 45 7.75 -5.12 -10.28
C PRO A 45 7.86 -4.96 -8.74
N PRO A 46 8.98 -5.38 -8.12
CA PRO A 46 9.18 -5.27 -6.67
C PRO A 46 8.98 -3.85 -6.11
N VAL A 47 9.35 -2.83 -6.89
CA VAL A 47 9.17 -1.41 -6.51
C VAL A 47 7.72 -1.06 -6.17
N ILE A 48 6.75 -1.75 -6.77
CA ILE A 48 5.33 -1.53 -6.48
C ILE A 48 4.98 -1.93 -5.06
N ILE A 49 5.48 -3.08 -4.62
CA ILE A 49 5.31 -3.58 -3.25
C ILE A 49 6.04 -2.67 -2.26
N GLU A 50 7.29 -2.31 -2.56
CA GLU A 50 8.11 -1.47 -1.69
C GLU A 50 7.48 -0.10 -1.43
N VAL A 51 7.06 0.60 -2.49
CA VAL A 51 6.43 1.92 -2.36
C VAL A 51 5.06 1.81 -1.70
N THR A 52 4.28 0.76 -1.97
CA THR A 52 3.00 0.51 -1.28
C THR A 52 3.22 0.36 0.22
N ILE A 53 4.16 -0.48 0.65
CA ILE A 53 4.46 -0.67 2.08
C ILE A 53 4.97 0.64 2.71
N ALA A 54 5.87 1.35 2.02
CA ALA A 54 6.40 2.61 2.49
C ALA A 54 5.29 3.67 2.65
N HIS A 55 4.32 3.70 1.74
CA HIS A 55 3.16 4.60 1.81
C HIS A 55 2.35 4.36 3.09
N GLU A 56 2.03 3.10 3.38
CA GLU A 56 1.29 2.73 4.60
C GLU A 56 2.12 3.00 5.86
N LEU A 57 3.45 2.83 5.83
CA LEU A 57 4.33 3.20 6.94
C LEU A 57 4.41 4.72 7.15
N VAL A 58 4.26 5.53 6.10
CA VAL A 58 4.14 6.98 6.24
C VAL A 58 2.81 7.36 6.89
N HIS A 59 1.71 6.67 6.55
CA HIS A 59 0.46 6.81 7.29
C HIS A 59 0.64 6.51 8.77
N TYR A 60 1.28 5.40 9.11
CA TYR A 60 1.62 5.06 10.48
C TYR A 60 2.39 6.21 11.15
N ALA A 61 3.47 6.67 10.52
CA ALA A 61 4.33 7.73 11.03
C ALA A 61 3.60 9.06 11.27
N HIS A 62 2.52 9.31 10.53
CA HIS A 62 1.70 10.50 10.63
C HIS A 62 0.52 10.34 11.63
N GLY A 63 0.40 9.20 12.31
CA GLY A 63 -0.67 8.93 13.27
C GLY A 63 -1.94 8.32 12.66
N PHE A 64 -1.90 7.88 11.39
CA PHE A 64 -3.02 7.20 10.75
C PHE A 64 -2.86 5.69 10.90
N GLY A 65 -3.90 5.01 11.37
CA GLY A 65 -3.85 3.55 11.61
C GLY A 65 -2.79 3.15 12.65
N SER A 66 -2.42 4.05 13.55
CA SER A 66 -1.44 3.83 14.61
C SER A 66 -1.90 4.49 15.92
N PRO A 67 -1.35 4.09 17.08
CA PRO A 67 -1.60 4.78 18.35
C PRO A 67 -0.91 6.17 18.46
N LEU A 68 -0.11 6.57 17.47
CA LEU A 68 0.62 7.83 17.51
C LEU A 68 -0.34 9.03 17.38
N PRO A 69 -0.03 10.17 18.02
CA PRO A 69 -0.75 11.41 17.78
C PRO A 69 -0.79 11.77 16.29
N ARG A 70 -1.94 12.25 15.80
CA ARG A 70 -2.09 12.69 14.41
C ARG A 70 -1.24 13.92 14.15
N LYS A 71 -0.26 13.79 13.26
CA LYS A 71 0.56 14.91 12.77
C LYS A 71 -0.23 15.82 11.83
N TYR A 72 -1.23 15.28 11.14
CA TYR A 72 -2.03 16.00 10.16
C TYR A 72 -3.53 15.69 10.29
N ARG A 73 -4.38 16.66 9.92
CA ARG A 73 -5.83 16.47 9.92
C ARG A 73 -6.31 15.49 8.85
N TYR A 74 -5.66 15.42 7.68
CA TYR A 74 -6.06 14.53 6.58
C TYR A 74 -4.85 13.76 6.04
N PRO A 75 -4.98 12.48 5.67
CA PRO A 75 -3.86 11.60 5.36
C PRO A 75 -3.12 11.93 4.05
N HIS A 76 -3.78 12.53 3.06
CA HIS A 76 -3.15 12.81 1.75
C HIS A 76 -3.17 14.30 1.34
N ARG A 77 -3.83 15.16 2.12
CA ARG A 77 -4.02 16.57 1.73
C ARG A 77 -2.66 17.26 1.57
N GLY A 78 -2.46 17.95 0.45
CA GLY A 78 -1.21 18.67 0.15
C GLY A 78 -0.02 17.76 -0.14
N GLY A 79 -0.26 16.50 -0.55
CA GLY A 79 0.79 15.57 -0.94
C GLY A 79 1.72 15.17 0.21
N ILE A 80 1.26 15.25 1.46
CA ILE A 80 2.11 15.03 2.64
C ILE A 80 2.76 13.65 2.67
N VAL A 81 2.08 12.62 2.14
CA VAL A 81 2.64 11.26 2.06
C VAL A 81 3.76 11.21 1.04
N GLU A 82 3.50 11.69 -0.17
CA GLU A 82 4.49 11.71 -1.25
C GLU A 82 5.71 12.55 -0.86
N ARG A 83 5.51 13.72 -0.26
CA ARG A 83 6.60 14.57 0.25
C ARG A 83 7.44 13.85 1.30
N GLU A 84 6.81 13.10 2.21
CA GLU A 84 7.52 12.33 3.23
C GLU A 84 8.30 11.16 2.61
N LEU A 85 7.71 10.46 1.63
CA LEU A 85 8.40 9.40 0.87
C LEU A 85 9.62 9.93 0.12
N ARG A 86 9.47 11.06 -0.60
CA ARG A 86 10.58 11.75 -1.27
C ARG A 86 11.67 12.16 -0.28
N ARG A 87 11.30 12.77 0.86
CA ARG A 87 12.25 13.16 1.91
C ARG A 87 13.01 11.95 2.48
N ARG A 88 12.43 10.75 2.42
CA ARG A 88 13.03 9.49 2.88
C ARG A 88 13.83 8.76 1.79
N GLY A 89 14.02 9.36 0.62
CA GLY A 89 14.85 8.80 -0.45
C GLY A 89 14.12 7.86 -1.42
N LEU A 90 12.77 7.84 -1.42
CA LEU A 90 11.98 7.05 -2.37
C LEU A 90 11.54 7.85 -3.61
N GLY A 91 12.20 8.97 -3.91
CA GLY A 91 11.81 9.85 -5.01
C GLY A 91 11.83 9.17 -6.38
N ASP A 92 12.90 8.42 -6.68
CA ASP A 92 13.04 7.72 -7.96
C ASP A 92 12.04 6.55 -8.05
N LYS A 93 11.93 5.77 -6.96
CA LYS A 93 10.96 4.67 -6.85
C LYS A 93 9.52 5.14 -7.01
N LEU A 94 9.19 6.34 -6.55
CA LEU A 94 7.86 6.94 -6.74
C LEU A 94 7.56 7.22 -8.21
N ALA A 95 8.57 7.60 -9.02
CA ALA A 95 8.36 7.83 -10.44
C ALA A 95 8.05 6.52 -11.17
N ASP A 96 8.81 5.46 -10.90
CA ASP A 96 8.58 4.12 -11.46
C ASP A 96 7.23 3.55 -11.00
N TYR A 97 6.89 3.74 -9.72
CA TYR A 97 5.62 3.34 -9.14
C TYR A 97 4.44 4.00 -9.86
N SER A 98 4.45 5.33 -9.99
CA SER A 98 3.36 6.06 -10.63
C SER A 98 3.20 5.66 -12.09
N ARG A 99 4.31 5.56 -12.83
CA ARG A 99 4.30 5.16 -14.25
C ARG A 99 3.71 3.77 -14.43
N TRP A 100 4.17 2.79 -13.65
CA TRP A 100 3.67 1.43 -13.79
C TRP A 100 2.17 1.34 -13.47
N LEU A 101 1.70 2.05 -12.45
CA LEU A 101 0.28 2.06 -12.10
C LEU A 101 -0.60 2.70 -13.18
N GLU A 102 -0.16 3.80 -13.75
CA GLU A 102 -0.87 4.48 -14.84
C GLU A 102 -0.94 3.60 -16.08
N ASP A 103 0.19 3.02 -16.48
CA ASP A 103 0.32 2.32 -17.75
C ASP A 103 -0.18 0.87 -17.70
N HIS A 104 -0.09 0.20 -16.53
CA HIS A 104 -0.25 -1.27 -16.48
C HIS A 104 -1.34 -1.75 -15.52
N TRP A 105 -1.67 -1.03 -14.43
CA TRP A 105 -2.43 -1.63 -13.33
C TRP A 105 -3.81 -2.18 -13.74
N PHE A 106 -4.60 -1.39 -14.46
CA PHE A 106 -5.95 -1.81 -14.85
C PHE A 106 -5.93 -2.96 -15.86
N ALA A 107 -5.06 -2.89 -16.86
CA ALA A 107 -4.89 -3.97 -17.84
C ALA A 107 -4.41 -5.26 -17.17
N PHE A 108 -3.45 -5.15 -16.25
CA PHE A 108 -2.98 -6.26 -15.43
C PHE A 108 -4.13 -6.87 -14.60
N TYR A 109 -4.86 -6.05 -13.84
CA TYR A 109 -6.00 -6.52 -13.05
C TYR A 109 -7.04 -7.25 -13.90
N GLU A 110 -7.41 -6.68 -15.05
CA GLU A 110 -8.40 -7.27 -15.96
C GLU A 110 -7.92 -8.59 -16.56
N SER A 111 -6.63 -8.70 -16.90
CA SER A 111 -6.05 -9.97 -17.36
C SER A 111 -6.19 -11.08 -16.31
N ILE A 112 -5.93 -10.78 -15.04
CA ILE A 112 -6.08 -11.75 -13.95
C ILE A 112 -7.54 -12.13 -13.73
N CYS A 113 -8.48 -11.19 -13.84
CA CYS A 113 -9.90 -11.50 -13.74
C CYS A 113 -10.38 -12.44 -14.86
N LEU A 114 -9.95 -12.18 -16.10
CA LEU A 114 -10.29 -13.01 -17.26
C LEU A 114 -9.68 -14.42 -17.13
N ASP A 115 -8.43 -14.52 -16.70
CA ASP A 115 -7.77 -15.81 -16.48
C ASP A 115 -8.40 -16.59 -15.31
N GLY A 116 -8.77 -15.91 -14.22
CA GLY A 116 -9.45 -16.53 -13.08
C GLY A 116 -10.83 -17.08 -13.45
N GLN A 117 -11.60 -16.34 -14.25
CA GLN A 117 -12.87 -16.82 -14.82
C GLN A 117 -12.68 -18.03 -15.73
N ARG A 118 -11.63 -18.02 -16.57
CA ARG A 118 -11.29 -19.14 -17.46
C ARG A 118 -10.86 -20.39 -16.69
N LEU A 119 -10.23 -20.24 -15.53
CA LEU A 119 -9.75 -21.33 -14.68
C LEU A 119 -10.75 -21.75 -13.59
N GLY A 120 -11.95 -21.15 -13.53
CA GLY A 120 -12.97 -21.47 -12.54
C GLY A 120 -12.60 -21.09 -11.10
N LEU A 121 -11.68 -20.13 -10.92
CA LEU A 121 -11.26 -19.63 -9.61
C LEU A 121 -12.07 -18.38 -9.27
N ALA A 122 -12.57 -18.28 -8.03
CA ALA A 122 -13.18 -17.05 -7.54
C ALA A 122 -12.11 -15.95 -7.40
N VAL A 123 -12.27 -14.86 -8.15
CA VAL A 123 -11.37 -13.68 -8.14
C VAL A 123 -11.85 -12.64 -7.13
#